data_AF-M1MNY6-F1
#
_entry.id   AF-M1MNY6-F1
#
_cell.length_a   1.000
_cell.length_b   1.000
_cell.length_c   1.000
_cell.angle_alpha   90.00
_cell.angle_beta   90.00
_cell.angle_gamma   90.00
#
_symmetry.space_group_name_H-M   'P 1'
#
loop_
_entity.id
_entity.type
_entity.pdbx_description
1 polymer ?
#
loop_
_entity_poly.entity_id
_entity_poly.type
_entity_poly.pdbx_seq_one_letter_code
_entity_poly.pdbx_strand_id
1 'polypeptide(L)'
;MKTWTKTIFEKEYTSKTSKMDRQIITYIKIQVHFDFKEGLRYSVSVPNCSFCKRKLKDALIRALEHESIGMQKYNCLKEICTSKRLWNQI
;
A
#
# COMPACT_ATOMS: atom_id res chain seq x y z
N MET A 1 7.47 5.24 25.40
CA MET A 1 6.04 4.93 25.11
C MET A 1 6.01 3.89 24.00
N LYS A 2 5.31 2.76 24.18
CA LYS A 2 5.34 1.64 23.23
C LYS A 2 4.27 1.86 22.15
N THR A 3 4.68 1.94 20.88
CA THR A 3 3.76 2.00 19.75
C THR A 3 3.12 0.63 19.56
N TRP A 4 1.80 0.54 19.65
CA TRP A 4 1.08 -0.68 19.32
C TRP A 4 1.01 -0.82 17.80
N THR A 5 1.35 -1.99 17.27
CA THR A 5 1.34 -2.25 15.83
C THR A 5 0.60 -3.55 15.55
N LYS A 6 -0.29 -3.54 14.56
CA LYS A 6 -1.00 -4.73 14.10
C LYS A 6 -1.04 -4.77 12.57
N THR A 7 -0.71 -5.92 12.00
CA THR A 7 -0.91 -6.16 10.57
C THR A 7 -2.41 -6.42 10.34
N ILE A 8 -3.01 -5.62 9.45
CA ILE A 8 -4.45 -5.74 9.11
C ILE A 8 -4.66 -6.46 7.78
N PHE A 9 -3.66 -6.44 6.91
CA PHE A 9 -3.68 -7.15 5.65
C PHE A 9 -2.27 -7.52 5.25
N GLU A 10 -2.09 -8.75 4.79
CA GLU A 10 -0.85 -9.22 4.20
C GLU A 10 -1.20 -10.16 3.08
N LYS A 11 -0.60 -9.93 1.92
CA LYS A 11 -0.78 -10.79 0.76
C LYS A 11 0.53 -10.90 0.00
N GLU A 12 0.97 -12.12 -0.17
CA GLU A 12 2.09 -12.46 -1.04
C GLU A 12 1.56 -12.85 -2.42
N TYR A 13 2.30 -12.49 -3.47
CA TYR A 13 2.00 -12.89 -4.83
C TYR A 13 3.28 -13.05 -5.64
N THR A 14 3.27 -14.06 -6.51
CA THR A 14 4.37 -14.31 -7.43
C THR A 14 4.12 -13.51 -8.71
N SER A 15 5.02 -12.57 -9.03
CA SER A 15 4.97 -11.85 -10.30
C SER A 15 5.35 -12.79 -11.43
N LYS A 16 4.50 -12.88 -12.46
CA LYS A 16 4.67 -13.79 -13.61
C LYS A 16 5.65 -13.30 -14.67
N THR A 17 6.26 -12.11 -14.52
CA THR A 17 7.07 -11.55 -15.61
C THR A 17 8.18 -10.66 -15.06
N SER A 18 9.39 -11.23 -14.91
CA SER A 18 10.61 -10.45 -15.00
C SER A 18 11.23 -10.69 -16.38
N LYS A 19 11.90 -9.68 -16.95
CA LYS A 19 12.66 -9.82 -18.22
C LYS A 19 13.75 -10.91 -18.17
N MET A 20 13.98 -11.52 -17.00
CA MET A 20 15.03 -12.48 -16.71
C MET A 20 14.51 -13.89 -16.37
N ASP A 21 13.24 -14.20 -16.65
CA ASP A 21 12.61 -15.51 -16.33
C ASP A 21 12.69 -15.93 -14.84
N ARG A 22 12.96 -14.97 -13.96
CA ARG A 22 12.96 -15.19 -12.51
C ARG A 22 11.58 -14.88 -11.95
N GLN A 23 11.04 -15.81 -11.19
CA GLN A 23 9.86 -15.59 -10.37
C GLN A 23 10.23 -14.61 -9.24
N ILE A 24 9.57 -13.46 -9.21
CA ILE A 24 9.76 -12.49 -8.12
C ILE A 24 8.60 -12.70 -7.14
N ILE A 25 8.94 -13.15 -5.93
CA ILE A 25 8.00 -13.19 -4.81
C ILE A 25 7.87 -11.75 -4.32
N THR A 26 6.65 -11.22 -4.43
CA THR A 26 6.30 -9.84 -4.07
C THR A 26 5.26 -9.90 -2.97
N TYR A 27 5.15 -8.84 -2.16
CA TYR A 27 4.15 -8.78 -1.09
C TYR A 27 3.54 -7.39 -0.99
N ILE A 28 2.32 -7.33 -0.46
CA ILE A 28 1.76 -6.10 0.08
C ILE A 28 1.37 -6.35 1.53
N LYS A 29 1.87 -5.49 2.43
CA LYS A 29 1.61 -5.54 3.87
C LYS A 29 1.05 -4.20 4.31
N ILE A 30 -0.10 -4.24 4.97
CA ILE A 30 -0.75 -3.08 5.55
C ILE A 30 -0.76 -3.26 7.07
N GLN A 31 -0.21 -2.28 7.78
CA GLN A 31 -0.17 -2.29 9.23
C GLN A 31 -0.81 -1.03 9.78
N VAL A 32 -1.47 -1.16 10.91
CA VAL A 32 -1.95 -0.04 11.71
C VAL A 32 -1.01 0.14 12.90
N HIS A 33 -0.68 1.39 13.18
CA HIS A 33 0.13 1.80 14.30
C HIS A 33 -0.70 2.75 15.17
N PHE A 34 -0.69 2.53 16.47
CA PHE A 34 -1.33 3.41 17.43
C PHE A 34 -0.32 3.81 18.51
N ASP A 35 -0.23 5.11 18.75
CA ASP A 35 0.43 5.66 19.92
C ASP A 35 -0.36 6.86 20.45
N PHE A 36 -0.16 7.22 21.72
CA PHE A 36 -0.88 8.33 22.36
C PHE A 36 -0.43 9.73 21.89
N LYS A 37 0.67 9.87 21.13
CA LYS A 37 1.24 11.18 20.77
C LYS A 37 0.82 11.63 19.36
N GLU A 38 0.91 10.72 18.41
CA GLU A 38 0.59 10.89 17.00
C GLU A 38 -0.76 10.28 16.63
N GLY A 39 -1.31 9.40 17.48
CA GLY A 39 -2.60 8.75 17.29
C GLY A 39 -2.52 7.55 16.34
N LEU A 40 -3.59 7.36 15.57
CA LEU A 40 -3.71 6.26 14.61
C LEU A 40 -2.97 6.58 13.31
N ARG A 41 -2.14 5.65 12.86
CA ARG A 41 -1.35 5.72 11.62
C ARG A 41 -1.41 4.39 10.89
N TYR A 42 -1.16 4.42 9.59
CA TYR A 42 -1.16 3.26 8.74
C TYR A 42 0.13 3.22 7.93
N SER A 43 0.76 2.06 7.87
CA SER A 43 1.86 1.80 6.95
C SER A 43 1.42 0.83 5.86
N VAL A 44 1.89 1.08 4.64
CA VAL A 44 1.75 0.18 3.51
C VAL A 44 3.14 -0.10 3.00
N SER A 45 3.51 -1.38 3.02
CA SER A 45 4.83 -1.88 2.66
C SER A 45 4.71 -2.84 1.48
N VAL A 46 5.60 -2.64 0.52
CA VAL A 46 5.85 -3.47 -0.65
C VAL A 46 7.37 -3.71 -0.72
N PRO A 47 7.90 -4.64 -1.53
CA PRO A 47 9.29 -5.09 -1.38
C PRO A 47 10.34 -3.97 -1.46
N ASN A 48 10.07 -2.92 -2.25
CA ASN A 48 11.02 -1.84 -2.50
C ASN A 48 10.72 -0.56 -1.71
N CYS A 49 9.55 -0.42 -1.10
CA CYS A 49 9.18 0.81 -0.41
C CYS A 49 8.13 0.61 0.68
N SER A 50 8.14 1.50 1.67
CA SER A 50 7.16 1.54 2.73
C SER A 50 6.76 2.99 2.99
N PHE A 51 5.46 3.23 3.13
CA PHE A 51 4.92 4.56 3.37
C PHE A 51 4.01 4.55 4.60
N CYS A 52 4.28 5.45 5.55
CA CYS A 52 3.47 5.66 6.74
C CYS A 52 2.71 6.97 6.65
N LYS A 53 1.38 6.94 6.82
CA LYS A 53 0.48 8.10 6.79
C LYS A 53 -0.63 7.96 7.83
N ARG A 54 -1.26 9.07 8.21
CA ARG A 54 -2.43 9.07 9.12
C ARG A 54 -3.66 8.39 8.50
N LYS A 55 -3.82 8.48 7.19
CA LYS A 55 -4.91 7.83 6.46
C LYS A 55 -4.36 6.65 5.65
N LEU A 56 -5.00 5.50 5.76
CA LEU A 56 -4.64 4.30 5.01
C LEU A 56 -4.62 4.54 3.50
N LYS A 57 -5.64 5.23 2.98
CA LYS A 57 -5.75 5.59 1.57
C LYS A 57 -4.50 6.29 1.04
N ASP A 58 -3.97 7.26 1.79
CA ASP A 58 -2.82 8.05 1.35
C ASP A 58 -1.53 7.21 1.33
N ALA A 59 -1.38 6.29 2.29
CA ALA A 59 -0.27 5.34 2.31
C ALA A 59 -0.33 4.35 1.15
N LEU A 60 -1.54 3.84 0.83
CA LEU A 60 -1.78 2.91 -0.28
C LEU A 60 -1.51 3.57 -1.63
N ILE A 61 -2.01 4.80 -1.83
CA ILE A 61 -1.80 5.58 -3.06
C ILE A 61 -0.29 5.80 -3.28
N ARG A 62 0.44 6.21 -2.24
CA ARG A 62 1.90 6.37 -2.31
C ARG A 62 2.62 5.06 -2.65
N ALA A 63 2.23 3.95 -2.05
CA ALA A 63 2.82 2.65 -2.38
C ALA A 63 2.61 2.30 -3.86
N LEU A 64 1.41 2.52 -4.40
CA LEU A 64 1.08 2.26 -5.81
C LEU A 64 1.84 3.17 -6.79
N GLU A 65 2.05 4.45 -6.43
CA GLU A 65 2.85 5.39 -7.24
C GLU A 65 4.30 4.92 -7.41
N HIS A 66 4.86 4.26 -6.40
CA HIS A 66 6.30 3.97 -6.32
C HIS A 66 6.67 2.52 -6.63
N GLU A 67 5.77 1.54 -6.51
CA GLU A 67 6.12 0.12 -6.67
C GLU A 67 6.15 -0.35 -8.14
N SER A 68 5.13 -0.02 -8.93
CA SER A 68 4.83 -0.81 -10.14
C SER A 68 4.34 -0.01 -11.35
N ILE A 69 3.96 1.26 -11.17
CA ILE A 69 3.16 1.95 -12.16
C ILE A 69 3.82 3.29 -12.50
N GLY A 70 4.41 3.39 -13.68
CA GLY A 70 4.69 4.69 -14.27
C GLY A 70 3.44 5.57 -14.21
N MET A 71 3.61 6.85 -13.86
CA MET A 71 2.60 7.86 -13.49
C MET A 71 1.24 7.77 -14.21
N GLN A 72 1.23 7.29 -15.46
CA GLN A 72 0.08 7.17 -16.34
C GLN A 72 -0.94 6.08 -15.92
N LYS A 73 -0.53 4.84 -15.56
CA LYS A 73 -1.53 3.85 -15.09
C LYS A 73 -2.05 4.18 -13.68
N TYR A 74 -1.31 5.01 -12.94
CA TYR A 74 -1.68 5.49 -11.62
C TYR A 74 -2.86 6.47 -11.71
N ASN A 75 -2.80 7.43 -12.65
CA ASN A 75 -3.89 8.37 -12.87
C ASN A 75 -5.20 7.64 -13.22
N CYS A 76 -5.13 6.61 -14.06
CA CYS A 76 -6.28 5.78 -14.41
C CYS A 76 -6.86 5.03 -13.18
N LEU A 77 -6.01 4.43 -12.34
CA LEU A 77 -6.44 3.76 -11.10
C LEU A 77 -7.07 4.75 -10.11
N LYS A 78 -6.48 5.94 -9.96
CA LYS A 78 -7.01 7.00 -9.11
C LYS A 78 -8.39 7.48 -9.57
N GLU A 79 -8.56 7.67 -10.88
CA GLU A 79 -9.85 8.01 -11.50
C GLU A 79 -10.87 6.89 -11.30
N ILE A 80 -10.52 5.63 -11.51
CA ILE A 80 -11.41 4.48 -11.29
C ILE A 80 -11.85 4.40 -9.82
N CYS A 81 -10.92 4.48 -8.88
CA CYS A 81 -11.27 4.39 -7.46
C CYS A 81 -12.08 5.59 -6.96
N THR A 82 -11.92 6.76 -7.58
CA THR A 82 -12.68 7.97 -7.23
C THR A 82 -14.07 7.94 -7.87
N SER A 83 -14.16 7.66 -9.17
CA SER A 83 -15.43 7.58 -9.92
C SER A 83 -16.36 6.49 -9.38
N LYS A 84 -15.81 5.33 -9.03
CA LYS A 84 -16.59 4.20 -8.49
C LYS A 84 -16.83 4.28 -6.98
N ARG A 85 -16.41 5.36 -6.30
CA ARG A 85 -16.52 5.54 -4.84
C ARG A 85 -16.02 4.32 -4.02
N LEU A 86 -15.06 3.56 -4.56
CA LEU A 86 -14.58 2.32 -3.94
C LEU A 86 -13.97 2.54 -2.55
N TRP A 87 -13.56 3.79 -2.26
CA TRP A 87 -13.05 4.20 -0.95
C TRP A 87 -14.12 4.46 0.11
N ASN A 88 -15.37 4.70 -0.30
CA ASN A 88 -16.49 4.94 0.63
C ASN A 88 -17.23 3.64 0.98
N GLN A 89 -16.82 2.50 0.41
CA GLN A 89 -17.37 1.18 0.68
C GLN A 89 -16.51 0.36 1.66
N ILE A 90 -15.49 0.99 2.26
CA ILE A 90 -14.62 0.40 3.29
C ILE A 90 -14.91 1.07 4.62
#